data_AF-A0A2H5PMV2-F1
#
_entry.id   AF-A0A2H5PMV2-F1
#
_cell.length_a   1.000
_cell.length_b   1.000
_cell.length_c   1.000
_cell.angle_alpha   90.00
_cell.angle_beta   90.00
_cell.angle_gamma   90.00
#
_symmetry.space_group_name_H-M   'P 1'
#
loop_
_entity.id
_entity.type
_entity.pdbx_description
1 polymer ?
#
loop_
_entity_poly.entity_id
_entity_poly.type
_entity_poly.pdbx_seq_one_letter_code
_entity_poly.pdbx_strand_id
1 'polypeptide(L)'
;MLKNLVELAAEKARDAAEEYFKLQNIDMAIRTLKAAKEFNPDLPNIDDYFTAYRVHQLSETKSTLYKILVITDPQVDISVIKKQFKKMALMLHPDKNSSVAADGAFKLIRSANDVLRDPEKRKAYDNRIRLNKVKLKSCSCCRPQGAGDNNSPRASTYKATNTSCPRKYKAKAIFCQRQGRRKIVILSNY
;
A
#
# COMPACT_ATOMS: atom_id res chain seq x y z
N MET A 1 -37.53 20.13 -6.76
CA MET A 1 -37.49 19.25 -7.94
C MET A 1 -36.05 18.85 -8.28
N LEU A 2 -35.14 19.78 -8.63
CA LEU A 2 -33.75 19.44 -9.01
C LEU A 2 -32.89 18.84 -7.88
N LYS A 3 -33.02 19.32 -6.63
CA LYS A 3 -32.26 18.79 -5.48
C LYS A 3 -32.48 17.28 -5.28
N ASN A 4 -33.72 16.84 -5.36
CA ASN A 4 -34.10 15.43 -5.21
C ASN A 4 -33.51 14.53 -6.31
N LEU A 5 -33.29 15.05 -7.52
CA LEU A 5 -32.73 14.27 -8.62
C LEU A 5 -31.24 14.01 -8.44
N VAL A 6 -30.50 15.01 -7.95
CA VAL A 6 -29.06 14.90 -7.67
C VAL A 6 -28.82 13.96 -6.49
N GLU A 7 -29.63 14.08 -5.43
CA GLU A 7 -29.60 13.16 -4.28
C GLU A 7 -29.86 11.72 -4.72
N LEU A 8 -30.92 11.48 -5.51
CA LEU A 8 -31.25 10.16 -6.04
C LEU A 8 -30.13 9.59 -6.92
N ALA A 9 -29.47 10.42 -7.73
CA ALA A 9 -28.36 9.98 -8.57
C ALA A 9 -27.13 9.59 -7.73
N ALA A 10 -26.82 10.36 -6.68
CA ALA A 10 -25.72 10.06 -5.76
C ALA A 10 -25.98 8.78 -4.95
N GLU A 11 -27.22 8.57 -4.49
CA GLU A 11 -27.62 7.32 -3.82
C GLU A 11 -27.47 6.11 -4.73
N LYS A 12 -27.96 6.18 -5.97
CA LYS A 12 -27.78 5.11 -6.96
C LYS A 12 -26.31 4.82 -7.26
N ALA A 13 -25.47 5.86 -7.31
CA ALA A 13 -24.04 5.69 -7.50
C ALA A 13 -23.37 4.98 -6.30
N ARG A 14 -23.83 5.24 -5.07
CA ARG A 14 -23.41 4.52 -3.87
C ARG A 14 -23.85 3.04 -3.92
N ASP A 15 -25.09 2.78 -4.29
CA ASP A 15 -25.62 1.42 -4.38
C ASP A 15 -24.86 0.61 -5.46
N ALA A 16 -24.58 1.23 -6.61
CA ALA A 16 -23.72 0.65 -7.63
C ALA A 16 -22.30 0.34 -7.10
N ALA A 17 -21.75 1.20 -6.24
CA ALA A 17 -20.46 0.93 -5.60
C ALA A 17 -20.50 -0.31 -4.70
N GLU A 18 -21.61 -0.57 -3.99
CA GLU A 18 -21.80 -1.80 -3.23
C GLU A 18 -21.87 -3.03 -4.14
N GLU A 19 -22.54 -2.92 -5.30
CA GLU A 19 -22.58 -4.00 -6.28
C GLU A 19 -21.18 -4.33 -6.82
N TYR A 20 -20.39 -3.31 -7.19
CA TYR A 20 -19.00 -3.52 -7.59
C TYR A 20 -18.16 -4.17 -6.49
N PHE A 21 -18.40 -3.82 -5.22
CA PHE A 21 -17.73 -4.45 -4.10
C PHE A 21 -18.10 -5.93 -3.96
N LYS A 22 -19.40 -6.29 -4.09
CA LYS A 22 -19.87 -7.69 -4.10
C LYS A 22 -19.22 -8.51 -5.23
N LEU A 23 -18.97 -7.87 -6.38
CA LEU A 23 -18.26 -8.45 -7.52
C LEU A 23 -16.73 -8.50 -7.33
N GLN A 24 -16.22 -8.18 -6.14
CA GLN A 24 -14.79 -8.09 -5.81
C GLN A 24 -14.02 -7.06 -6.67
N ASN A 25 -14.71 -6.11 -7.29
CA ASN A 25 -14.08 -5.03 -8.05
C ASN A 25 -13.97 -3.77 -7.19
N ILE A 26 -13.01 -3.79 -6.26
CA ILE A 26 -12.82 -2.71 -5.26
C ILE A 26 -12.43 -1.39 -5.93
N ASP A 27 -11.63 -1.43 -7.00
CA ASP A 27 -11.19 -0.22 -7.68
C ASP A 27 -12.37 0.52 -8.34
N MET A 28 -13.30 -0.20 -8.97
CA MET A 28 -14.52 0.40 -9.53
C MET A 28 -15.45 0.89 -8.42
N ALA A 29 -15.59 0.15 -7.32
CA ALA A 29 -16.36 0.59 -6.16
C ALA A 29 -15.85 1.94 -5.60
N ILE A 30 -14.53 2.11 -5.49
CA ILE A 30 -13.94 3.38 -5.03
C ILE A 30 -14.17 4.50 -6.05
N ARG A 31 -14.03 4.25 -7.35
CA ARG A 31 -14.23 5.27 -8.39
C ARG A 31 -15.66 5.76 -8.45
N THR A 32 -16.61 4.84 -8.36
CA THR A 32 -18.05 5.15 -8.38
C THR A 32 -18.47 5.91 -7.13
N LEU A 33 -17.95 5.53 -5.96
CA LEU A 33 -18.18 6.28 -4.73
C LEU A 33 -17.57 7.70 -4.78
N LYS A 34 -16.46 7.90 -5.51
CA LYS A 34 -15.90 9.25 -5.76
C LYS A 34 -16.82 10.09 -6.60
N ALA A 35 -17.34 9.52 -7.69
CA ALA A 35 -18.34 10.21 -8.50
C ALA A 35 -19.56 10.57 -7.63
N ALA A 36 -20.06 9.65 -6.79
CA ALA A 36 -21.16 9.94 -5.87
C ALA A 36 -20.87 11.14 -4.95
N LYS A 37 -19.64 11.22 -4.40
CA LYS A 37 -19.20 12.35 -3.55
C LYS A 37 -19.08 13.67 -4.31
N GLU A 38 -18.67 13.61 -5.57
CA GLU A 38 -18.57 14.79 -6.43
C GLU A 38 -19.96 15.32 -6.79
N PHE A 39 -20.95 14.45 -6.98
CA PHE A 39 -22.34 14.85 -7.24
C PHE A 39 -23.02 15.42 -5.98
N ASN A 40 -22.83 14.77 -4.83
CA ASN A 40 -23.35 15.25 -3.56
C ASN A 40 -22.34 15.03 -2.42
N PRO A 41 -21.65 16.09 -1.95
CA PRO A 41 -20.70 15.96 -0.85
C PRO A 41 -21.37 15.71 0.51
N ASP A 42 -22.64 16.07 0.66
CA ASP A 42 -23.41 15.94 1.91
C ASP A 42 -24.14 14.58 2.03
N LEU A 43 -23.84 13.63 1.14
CA LEU A 43 -24.44 12.30 1.17
C LEU A 43 -24.10 11.59 2.50
N PRO A 44 -25.09 11.00 3.20
CA PRO A 44 -24.87 10.38 4.49
C PRO A 44 -23.90 9.18 4.40
N ASN A 45 -23.00 9.10 5.38
CA ASN A 45 -22.04 8.00 5.60
C ASN A 45 -21.08 7.73 4.43
N ILE A 46 -20.92 8.66 3.48
CA ILE A 46 -20.07 8.44 2.31
C ILE A 46 -18.60 8.19 2.68
N ASP A 47 -18.09 8.90 3.69
CA ASP A 47 -16.72 8.74 4.18
C ASP A 47 -16.49 7.39 4.88
N ASP A 48 -17.51 6.84 5.52
CA ASP A 48 -17.45 5.52 6.17
C ASP A 48 -17.33 4.41 5.11
N TYR A 49 -18.06 4.54 4.00
CA TYR A 49 -17.95 3.66 2.83
C TYR A 49 -16.55 3.73 2.21
N PHE A 50 -16.03 4.94 2.03
CA PHE A 50 -14.67 5.13 1.51
C PHE A 50 -13.62 4.45 2.38
N THR A 51 -13.75 4.63 3.69
CA THR A 51 -12.85 4.06 4.66
C THR A 51 -12.91 2.54 4.60
N ALA A 52 -14.10 1.95 4.49
CA ALA A 52 -14.30 0.50 4.38
C ALA A 52 -13.60 -0.05 3.13
N TYR A 53 -13.89 0.51 1.95
CA TYR A 53 -13.30 0.05 0.69
C TYR A 53 -11.79 0.23 0.65
N ARG A 54 -11.28 1.34 1.21
CA ARG A 54 -9.84 1.59 1.26
C ARG A 54 -9.11 0.56 2.12
N VAL A 55 -9.70 0.15 3.25
CA VAL A 55 -9.13 -0.88 4.11
C VAL A 55 -9.01 -2.22 3.36
N HIS A 56 -10.05 -2.62 2.62
CA HIS A 56 -9.99 -3.82 1.78
C HIS A 56 -8.92 -3.72 0.70
N GLN A 57 -8.85 -2.61 -0.02
CA GLN A 57 -7.81 -2.38 -1.04
C GLN A 57 -6.38 -2.45 -0.46
N LEU A 58 -6.18 -1.91 0.75
CA LEU A 58 -4.89 -1.99 1.45
C LEU A 58 -4.54 -3.43 1.88
N SER A 59 -5.55 -4.24 2.19
CA SER A 59 -5.37 -5.64 2.54
C SER A 59 -4.93 -6.48 1.33
N GLU A 60 -5.52 -6.27 0.16
CA GLU A 60 -5.17 -6.97 -1.09
C GLU A 60 -3.75 -6.64 -1.55
N THR A 61 -3.40 -5.35 -1.48
CA THR A 61 -2.07 -4.85 -1.85
C THR A 61 -0.97 -5.21 -0.85
N LYS A 62 -1.28 -6.04 0.18
CA LYS A 62 -0.35 -6.46 1.25
C LYS A 62 0.37 -5.27 1.87
N SER A 63 -0.38 -4.22 2.16
CA SER A 63 0.16 -2.99 2.74
C SER A 63 0.63 -3.19 4.18
N THR A 64 1.41 -2.23 4.68
CA THR A 64 1.84 -2.23 6.08
C THR A 64 0.63 -2.05 7.00
N LEU A 65 0.63 -2.72 8.17
CA LEU A 65 -0.45 -2.64 9.16
C LEU A 65 -0.69 -1.19 9.62
N TYR A 66 0.37 -0.38 9.66
CA TYR A 66 0.27 1.07 9.89
C TYR A 66 -0.63 1.78 8.87
N LYS A 67 -0.57 1.41 7.59
CA LYS A 67 -1.42 2.00 6.54
C LYS A 67 -2.88 1.60 6.69
N ILE A 68 -3.15 0.37 7.13
CA ILE A 68 -4.52 -0.12 7.38
C ILE A 68 -5.18 0.70 8.51
N LEU A 69 -4.41 1.09 9.52
CA LEU A 69 -4.86 2.01 10.57
C LEU A 69 -4.79 3.49 10.16
N VAL A 70 -4.47 3.82 8.91
CA VAL A 70 -4.33 5.21 8.42
C VAL A 70 -3.29 5.99 9.24
N ILE A 71 -2.19 5.33 9.60
CA ILE A 71 -1.04 5.92 10.29
C ILE A 71 0.09 6.11 9.28
N THR A 72 0.50 7.37 9.09
CA THR A 72 1.59 7.75 8.16
C THR A 72 2.96 7.34 8.71
N ASP A 73 3.19 7.57 10.00
CA ASP A 73 4.50 7.38 10.62
C ASP A 73 4.58 6.08 11.44
N PRO A 74 5.55 5.19 11.18
CA PRO A 74 5.71 3.95 11.94
C PRO A 74 6.35 4.15 13.33
N GLN A 75 6.81 5.36 13.66
CA GLN A 75 7.45 5.69 14.94
C GLN A 75 6.47 6.30 15.96
N VAL A 76 5.16 6.15 15.75
CA VAL A 76 4.14 6.71 16.65
C VAL A 76 4.04 5.94 17.97
N ASP A 77 3.60 6.64 19.00
CA ASP A 77 3.30 6.06 20.31
C ASP A 77 2.09 5.13 20.29
N ILE A 78 2.05 4.21 21.26
CA ILE A 78 0.92 3.29 21.46
C ILE A 78 -0.37 4.06 21.75
N SER A 79 -0.28 5.23 22.38
CA SER A 79 -1.43 6.11 22.65
C SER A 79 -2.10 6.59 21.35
N VAL A 80 -1.31 6.94 20.34
CA VAL A 80 -1.79 7.38 19.02
C VAL A 80 -2.45 6.21 18.28
N ILE A 81 -1.83 5.03 18.32
CA ILE A 81 -2.40 3.81 17.71
C ILE A 81 -3.78 3.50 18.31
N LYS A 82 -3.90 3.55 19.64
CA LYS A 82 -5.18 3.33 20.34
C LYS A 82 -6.23 4.38 19.96
N LYS A 83 -5.85 5.66 19.89
CA LYS A 83 -6.75 6.75 19.48
C LYS A 83 -7.25 6.54 18.05
N GLN A 84 -6.36 6.18 17.15
CA GLN A 84 -6.70 5.97 15.74
C GLN A 84 -7.59 4.74 15.54
N PHE A 85 -7.28 3.63 16.22
CA PHE A 85 -8.15 2.45 16.23
C PHE A 85 -9.57 2.78 16.69
N LYS A 86 -9.73 3.54 17.78
CA LYS A 86 -11.06 3.95 18.27
C LYS A 86 -11.83 4.77 17.23
N LYS A 87 -11.17 5.71 16.54
CA LYS A 87 -11.81 6.50 15.48
C LYS A 87 -12.31 5.61 14.33
N MET A 88 -11.44 4.74 13.82
CA MET A 88 -11.78 3.84 12.73
C MET A 88 -12.86 2.83 13.12
N ALA A 89 -12.81 2.32 14.34
CA ALA A 89 -13.81 1.40 14.87
C ALA A 89 -15.21 2.02 14.93
N LEU A 90 -15.32 3.33 15.19
CA LEU A 90 -16.61 4.03 15.18
C LEU A 90 -17.16 4.23 13.76
N MET A 91 -16.29 4.53 12.79
CA MET A 91 -16.66 4.70 11.38
C MET A 91 -17.06 3.38 10.70
N LEU A 92 -16.44 2.28 11.10
CA LEU A 92 -16.63 0.96 10.49
C LEU A 92 -17.48 0.01 11.35
N HIS A 93 -18.17 0.55 12.35
CA HIS A 93 -19.03 -0.27 13.19
C HIS A 93 -20.24 -0.74 12.37
N PRO A 94 -20.57 -2.04 12.35
CA PRO A 94 -21.64 -2.58 11.50
C PRO A 94 -23.04 -2.07 11.87
N ASP A 95 -23.22 -1.54 13.09
CA ASP A 95 -24.47 -0.90 13.53
C ASP A 95 -24.71 0.47 12.87
N LYS A 96 -23.63 1.22 12.61
CA LYS A 96 -23.71 2.58 12.04
C LYS A 96 -23.50 2.60 10.53
N ASN A 97 -22.69 1.67 10.04
CA ASN A 97 -22.32 1.58 8.64
C ASN A 97 -23.04 0.40 7.98
N SER A 98 -23.99 0.72 7.11
CA SER A 98 -24.79 -0.25 6.34
C SER A 98 -24.04 -0.93 5.19
N SER A 99 -22.78 -0.57 4.94
CA SER A 99 -22.00 -1.14 3.85
C SER A 99 -21.68 -2.62 4.09
N VAL A 100 -21.79 -3.43 3.04
CA VAL A 100 -21.36 -4.83 3.01
C VAL A 100 -19.87 -4.99 3.36
N ALA A 101 -19.06 -3.95 3.09
CA ALA A 101 -17.63 -3.96 3.38
C ALA A 101 -17.29 -3.71 4.86
N ALA A 102 -18.22 -3.22 5.68
CA ALA A 102 -17.95 -2.72 7.03
C ALA A 102 -17.40 -3.80 7.96
N ASP A 103 -18.06 -4.95 8.06
CA ASP A 103 -17.64 -6.06 8.93
C ASP A 103 -16.25 -6.59 8.55
N GLY A 104 -16.01 -6.79 7.25
CA GLY A 104 -14.71 -7.22 6.75
C GLY A 104 -13.59 -6.21 7.05
N ALA A 105 -13.86 -4.92 6.85
CA ALA A 105 -12.91 -3.86 7.15
C ALA A 105 -12.62 -3.77 8.66
N PHE A 106 -13.64 -3.93 9.50
CA PHE A 106 -13.51 -3.92 10.96
C PHE A 106 -12.62 -5.07 11.45
N LYS A 107 -12.80 -6.29 10.90
CA LYS A 107 -11.94 -7.44 11.20
C LYS A 107 -10.47 -7.17 10.86
N LEU A 108 -10.21 -6.60 9.68
CA LEU A 108 -8.84 -6.25 9.24
C LEU A 108 -8.18 -5.24 10.17
N ILE A 109 -8.92 -4.22 10.59
CA ILE A 109 -8.43 -3.18 11.52
C ILE A 109 -8.17 -3.75 12.91
N ARG A 110 -9.05 -4.64 13.40
CA ARG A 110 -8.86 -5.33 14.67
C ARG A 110 -7.59 -6.17 14.65
N SER A 111 -7.38 -6.98 13.60
CA SER A 111 -6.15 -7.76 13.44
C SER A 111 -4.89 -6.89 13.37
N ALA A 112 -4.95 -5.74 12.68
CA ALA A 112 -3.83 -4.81 12.64
C ALA A 112 -3.53 -4.21 14.03
N ASN A 113 -4.55 -3.80 14.77
CA ASN A 113 -4.39 -3.26 16.13
C ASN A 113 -3.87 -4.31 17.12
N ASP A 114 -4.30 -5.57 17.02
CA ASP A 114 -3.84 -6.64 17.91
C ASP A 114 -2.33 -6.89 17.83
N VAL A 115 -1.74 -6.68 16.64
CA VAL A 115 -0.29 -6.76 16.44
C VAL A 115 0.43 -5.48 16.89
N LEU A 116 -0.16 -4.31 16.63
CA LEU A 116 0.49 -3.01 16.87
C LEU A 116 0.35 -2.52 18.32
N ARG A 117 -0.68 -2.97 19.05
CA ARG A 117 -0.94 -2.63 20.46
C ARG A 117 0.08 -3.27 21.40
N ASP A 118 0.54 -4.46 21.06
CA ASP A 118 1.49 -5.25 21.85
C ASP A 118 2.94 -4.87 21.45
N PRO A 119 3.77 -4.37 22.40
CA PRO A 119 5.12 -3.93 22.08
C PRO A 119 6.02 -5.04 21.53
N GLU A 120 5.84 -6.28 21.99
CA GLU A 120 6.65 -7.41 21.54
C GLU A 120 6.30 -7.80 20.10
N LYS A 121 5.00 -7.93 19.82
CA LYS A 121 4.49 -8.22 18.47
C LYS A 121 4.80 -7.10 17.49
N ARG A 122 4.71 -5.84 17.92
CA ARG A 122 5.08 -4.67 17.12
C ARG A 122 6.56 -4.71 16.76
N LYS A 123 7.45 -4.97 17.73
CA LYS A 123 8.88 -5.10 17.48
C LYS A 123 9.19 -6.21 16.48
N ALA A 124 8.55 -7.37 16.63
CA ALA A 124 8.69 -8.48 15.68
C ALA A 124 8.19 -8.10 14.26
N TYR A 125 7.06 -7.40 14.17
CA TYR A 125 6.50 -6.91 12.92
C TYR A 125 7.41 -5.89 12.22
N ASP A 126 7.93 -4.92 12.98
CA ASP A 126 8.83 -3.88 12.47
C ASP A 126 10.15 -4.49 11.99
N ASN A 127 10.70 -5.45 12.72
CA ASN A 127 11.86 -6.23 12.32
C ASN A 127 11.60 -6.97 11.00
N ARG A 128 10.43 -7.61 10.86
CA ARG A 128 10.05 -8.30 9.61
C ARG A 128 9.96 -7.34 8.42
N ILE A 129 9.34 -6.18 8.58
CA ILE A 129 9.29 -5.16 7.51
C ILE A 129 10.70 -4.70 7.15
N ARG A 130 11.55 -4.44 8.15
CA ARG A 130 12.93 -4.00 7.94
C ARG A 130 13.72 -5.04 7.15
N LEU A 131 13.64 -6.30 7.53
CA LEU A 131 14.31 -7.41 6.83
C LEU A 131 13.81 -7.56 5.38
N ASN A 132 12.50 -7.48 5.16
CA ASN A 132 11.93 -7.55 3.81
C ASN A 132 12.40 -6.39 2.92
N LYS A 133 12.51 -5.17 3.46
CA LYS A 133 13.08 -4.01 2.75
C LYS A 133 14.56 -4.21 2.42
N VAL A 134 15.32 -4.89 3.27
CA VAL A 134 16.76 -5.16 3.05
C VAL A 134 16.95 -6.25 1.98
N LYS A 135 16.14 -7.31 1.98
CA LYS A 135 16.17 -8.37 0.93
C LYS A 135 15.94 -7.80 -0.47
N LEU A 136 15.03 -6.83 -0.61
CA LEU A 136 14.74 -6.17 -1.88
C LEU A 136 15.86 -5.20 -2.33
N LYS A 137 16.78 -4.83 -1.43
CA LYS A 137 17.87 -3.86 -1.69
C LYS A 137 19.23 -4.52 -1.95
N SER A 138 19.36 -5.84 -1.87
CA SER A 138 20.62 -6.50 -2.27
C SER A 138 20.68 -6.62 -3.78
N CYS A 139 21.54 -5.84 -4.43
CA CYS A 139 21.90 -6.08 -5.83
C CYS A 139 22.61 -7.44 -5.92
N SER A 140 22.11 -8.34 -6.79
CA SER A 140 22.80 -9.58 -7.12
C SER A 140 24.16 -9.36 -7.78
N CYS A 141 24.45 -8.13 -8.23
CA CYS A 141 25.69 -7.72 -8.87
C CYS A 141 26.90 -7.55 -7.92
N CYS A 142 26.67 -7.49 -6.60
CA CYS A 142 27.72 -7.28 -5.60
C CYS A 142 27.53 -8.22 -4.40
N ARG A 143 27.39 -9.53 -4.64
CA ARG A 143 27.42 -10.52 -3.55
C ARG A 143 28.88 -10.65 -3.09
N PRO A 144 29.24 -10.34 -1.83
CA PRO A 144 30.56 -10.69 -1.32
C PRO A 144 30.64 -12.22 -1.32
N GLN A 145 31.49 -12.79 -2.16
CA GLN A 145 31.89 -14.18 -1.96
C GLN A 145 32.67 -14.20 -0.65
N GLY A 146 32.34 -15.19 0.20
CA GLY A 146 32.84 -15.29 1.57
C GLY A 146 34.36 -15.17 1.64
N ALA A 147 34.81 -14.56 2.73
CA ALA A 147 36.19 -14.60 3.19
C ALA A 147 36.64 -16.07 3.29
N GLY A 148 37.58 -16.45 2.43
CA GLY A 148 38.43 -17.63 2.59
C GLY A 148 39.83 -17.14 2.85
N ASP A 149 40.37 -17.47 4.02
CA ASP A 149 41.67 -17.02 4.48
C ASP A 149 42.84 -17.78 3.81
N ASN A 150 43.96 -17.05 3.72
CA ASN A 150 45.36 -17.48 3.73
C ASN A 150 46.14 -17.77 2.42
N ASN A 151 47.24 -17.01 2.32
CA ASN A 151 48.51 -17.22 1.60
C ASN A 151 48.58 -16.89 0.09
N SER A 152 49.04 -15.67 -0.23
CA SER A 152 50.27 -15.41 -1.01
C SER A 152 50.42 -13.90 -1.33
N PRO A 153 51.64 -13.32 -1.31
CA PRO A 153 51.85 -11.90 -1.50
C PRO A 153 52.02 -11.56 -2.98
N ARG A 154 51.08 -10.79 -3.54
CA ARG A 154 51.43 -9.91 -4.66
C ARG A 154 50.53 -8.69 -4.65
N ALA A 155 51.11 -7.59 -4.19
CA ALA A 155 50.56 -6.27 -4.41
C ALA A 155 50.35 -6.06 -5.91
N SER A 156 49.09 -6.02 -6.33
CA SER A 156 48.71 -5.23 -7.50
C SER A 156 47.98 -4.02 -6.94
N THR A 157 48.69 -2.90 -6.91
CA THR A 157 48.15 -1.58 -6.61
C THR A 157 47.11 -1.21 -7.67
N TYR A 158 45.87 -1.65 -7.50
CA TYR A 158 44.75 -1.02 -8.19
C TYR A 158 44.40 0.25 -7.44
N LYS A 159 44.64 1.40 -8.07
CA LYS A 159 44.09 2.68 -7.63
C LYS A 159 42.59 2.52 -7.52
N ALA A 160 42.07 2.60 -6.31
CA ALA A 160 40.65 2.80 -6.06
C ALA A 160 40.27 4.19 -6.61
N THR A 161 39.96 4.26 -7.90
CA THR A 161 39.24 5.42 -8.42
C THR A 161 37.84 5.36 -7.83
N ASN A 162 37.45 6.46 -7.19
CA ASN A 162 36.13 6.70 -6.58
C ASN A 162 35.03 6.54 -7.64
N THR A 163 34.70 5.31 -7.99
CA THR A 163 33.49 5.00 -8.74
C THR A 163 32.46 4.67 -7.67
N SER A 164 31.88 5.73 -7.13
CA SER A 164 30.81 5.68 -6.15
C SER A 164 29.75 4.67 -6.62
N CYS A 165 29.62 3.54 -5.92
CA CYS A 165 28.35 2.82 -5.91
C CYS A 165 27.30 3.87 -5.54
N PRO A 166 26.26 4.11 -6.37
CA PRO A 166 25.33 5.21 -6.11
C PRO A 166 24.43 4.84 -4.93
N ARG A 167 24.96 4.96 -3.72
CA ARG A 167 24.20 5.34 -2.54
C ARG A 167 23.69 6.74 -2.83
N LYS A 168 22.53 6.84 -3.45
CA LYS A 168 21.66 8.01 -3.31
C LYS A 168 20.28 7.65 -3.83
N TYR A 169 19.38 7.54 -2.88
CA TYR A 169 17.95 7.76 -3.05
C TYR A 169 17.73 8.89 -4.05
N LYS A 170 17.10 8.59 -5.19
CA LYS A 170 16.27 9.51 -5.95
C LYS A 170 15.33 8.67 -6.80
N ALA A 171 14.04 8.83 -6.55
CA ALA A 171 12.99 8.26 -7.37
C ALA A 171 13.15 8.77 -8.81
N LYS A 172 13.37 7.83 -9.74
CA LYS A 172 12.87 7.76 -11.12
C LYS A 172 13.60 6.60 -11.77
N ALA A 173 12.83 5.67 -12.35
CA ALA A 173 13.34 4.45 -12.96
C ALA A 173 14.47 4.74 -13.95
N ILE A 174 15.57 3.98 -13.85
CA ILE A 174 16.55 3.86 -14.94
C ILE A 174 16.61 2.38 -15.30
N PHE A 175 16.12 2.13 -16.51
CA PHE A 175 16.10 0.87 -17.21
C PHE A 175 17.52 0.28 -17.33
N CYS A 176 17.70 -0.98 -16.93
CA CYS A 176 18.95 -1.73 -17.13
C CYS A 176 18.84 -2.49 -18.45
N GLN A 177 19.30 -1.90 -19.56
CA GLN A 177 19.31 -2.54 -20.86
C GLN A 177 20.50 -3.48 -20.97
N ARG A 178 20.28 -4.78 -20.73
CA ARG A 178 21.28 -5.82 -20.99
C ARG A 178 21.21 -6.20 -22.48
N GLN A 179 22.16 -5.65 -23.23
CA GLN A 179 22.75 -6.17 -24.47
C GLN A 179 21.91 -6.09 -25.76
N GLY A 180 22.54 -5.47 -26.77
CA GLY A 180 22.04 -5.37 -28.12
C GLY A 180 21.84 -6.73 -28.78
N ARG A 181 20.62 -6.95 -29.28
CA ARG A 181 20.36 -7.65 -30.52
C ARG A 181 19.37 -6.81 -31.31
N ARG A 182 19.85 -6.16 -32.38
CA ARG A 182 18.97 -5.57 -33.40
C ARG A 182 18.31 -6.74 -34.13
N LYS A 183 17.00 -6.95 -33.94
CA LYS A 183 16.18 -7.63 -34.93
C LYS A 183 15.37 -6.57 -35.66
N ILE A 184 15.65 -6.42 -36.95
CA ILE A 184 14.82 -5.70 -37.90
C ILE A 184 13.58 -6.57 -38.10
N VAL A 185 12.39 -6.03 -37.83
CA VAL A 185 11.14 -6.55 -38.38
C VAL A 185 10.51 -5.38 -39.10
N ILE A 186 10.42 -5.52 -40.42
CA ILE A 186 9.81 -4.57 -41.34
C ILE A 186 8.32 -4.51 -40.99
N LEU A 187 7.83 -3.33 -40.62
CA LEU A 187 6.40 -3.04 -40.64
C LEU A 187 6.05 -2.68 -42.09
N SER A 188 5.49 -3.64 -42.81
CA SER A 188 4.72 -3.31 -44.02
C SER A 188 3.36 -2.81 -43.56
N ASN A 189 3.06 -1.58 -43.97
CA ASN A 189 1.71 -1.00 -43.96
C ASN A 189 0.75 -1.91 -44.71
N TYR A 190 -0.43 -2.16 -44.14
CA TYR A 190 -1.75 -1.97 -44.77
C TYR A 190 -2.80 -1.90 -43.66
#